data_AF-A0A7K6UQF5-F1
#
_entry.id   AF-A0A7K6UQF5-F1
#
_cell.length_a   1.000
_cell.length_b   1.000
_cell.length_c   1.000
_cell.angle_alpha   90.00
_cell.angle_beta   90.00
_cell.angle_gamma   90.00
#
_symmetry.space_group_name_H-M   'P 1'
#
loop_
_entity.id
_entity.type
_entity.pdbx_description
1 polymer ?
#
loop_
_entity_poly.entity_id
_entity_poly.type
_entity_poly.pdbx_seq_one_letter_code
_entity_poly.pdbx_strand_id
1 'polypeptide(L)'
;PVPCPPGSPAPRLPMALRICTLVCRSWGERPQLCQVACTVGRAESPVRHGAALPQGLDSSLQQWGVAAMAARLAAEAELSPQQRGGTRAHTDILGVDFLLACVDDALELVALATNSQRCLESCVLAEAMGRGVGEPRGDLPRLLAEAMLHRAQCHLVEGKDILLIGAGGVSKSFVWEAARDYRLRVRSSGR
;
A
#
# COMPACT_ATOMS: atom_id res chain seq x y z
N PRO A 1 14.93 14.96 -9.52
CA PRO A 1 14.28 16.15 -10.13
C PRO A 1 14.02 15.91 -11.64
N VAL A 2 12.76 15.86 -12.04
CA VAL A 2 12.38 15.81 -13.46
C VAL A 2 12.13 17.26 -13.91
N PRO A 3 12.83 17.75 -14.94
CA PRO A 3 12.67 19.12 -15.40
C PRO A 3 11.28 19.34 -16.01
N CYS A 4 10.69 20.51 -15.75
CA CYS A 4 9.44 20.91 -16.39
C CYS A 4 9.61 21.00 -17.93
N PRO A 5 8.61 20.55 -18.73
CA PRO A 5 8.71 20.58 -20.18
C PRO A 5 8.71 22.03 -20.73
N PRO A 6 9.59 22.37 -21.70
CA PRO A 6 9.68 23.72 -22.24
C PRO A 6 8.54 24.01 -23.24
N GLY A 7 7.81 25.11 -23.05
CA GLY A 7 7.00 25.72 -24.13
C GLY A 7 5.48 25.91 -23.93
N SER A 8 4.94 26.06 -22.71
CA SER A 8 3.52 26.41 -22.54
C SER A 8 3.35 27.88 -22.11
N PRO A 9 2.61 28.72 -22.87
CA PRO A 9 2.37 30.11 -22.51
C PRO A 9 1.21 30.22 -21.48
N ALA A 10 1.29 31.21 -20.60
CA ALA A 10 0.37 31.59 -19.51
C ALA A 10 0.68 31.00 -18.12
N PRO A 11 0.49 31.79 -17.03
CA PRO A 11 0.80 31.37 -15.67
C PRO A 11 -0.18 30.26 -15.30
N ARG A 12 0.28 29.01 -15.37
CA ARG A 12 -0.49 27.88 -14.87
C ARG A 12 -0.62 28.10 -13.36
N LEU A 13 -1.81 28.49 -12.91
CA LEU A 13 -2.17 28.45 -11.49
C LEU A 13 -1.68 27.09 -10.96
N PRO A 14 -0.97 27.05 -9.83
CA PRO A 14 -0.32 25.83 -9.39
C PRO A 14 -1.38 24.72 -9.34
N MET A 15 -1.12 23.59 -9.98
CA MET A 15 -2.03 22.45 -9.93
C MET A 15 -1.66 21.62 -8.71
N ALA A 16 -2.64 21.23 -7.90
CA ALA A 16 -2.45 20.27 -6.84
C ALA A 16 -2.81 18.89 -7.38
N LEU A 17 -1.81 18.02 -7.51
CA LEU A 17 -2.04 16.62 -7.82
C LEU A 17 -2.10 15.83 -6.52
N ARG A 18 -3.15 15.04 -6.31
CA ARG A 18 -3.18 14.02 -5.26
C ARG A 18 -3.10 12.63 -5.85
N ILE A 19 -2.05 11.90 -5.48
CA ILE A 19 -1.89 10.49 -5.83
C ILE A 19 -2.25 9.65 -4.61
N CYS A 20 -3.24 8.77 -4.76
CA CYS A 20 -3.61 7.76 -3.78
C CYS A 20 -3.02 6.43 -4.23
N THR A 21 -2.12 5.88 -3.42
CA THR A 21 -1.53 4.57 -3.69
C THR A 21 -2.03 3.56 -2.67
N LEU A 22 -2.60 2.44 -3.13
CA LEU A 22 -2.99 1.34 -2.25
C LEU A 22 -2.06 0.15 -2.42
N VAL A 23 -1.52 -0.31 -1.29
CA VAL A 23 -0.67 -1.50 -1.23
C VAL A 23 -1.26 -2.50 -0.26
N CYS A 24 -1.30 -3.76 -0.69
CA CYS A 24 -1.65 -4.87 0.18
C CYS A 24 -0.41 -5.70 0.52
N ARG A 25 -0.36 -6.25 1.73
CA ARG A 25 0.57 -7.33 2.09
C ARG A 25 -0.19 -8.64 2.07
N SER A 26 0.25 -9.55 1.21
CA SER A 26 -0.24 -10.93 1.16
C SER A 26 0.76 -11.84 1.91
N TRP A 27 0.64 -13.15 1.69
CA TRP A 27 1.50 -14.15 2.31
C TRP A 27 2.99 -13.84 2.16
N GLY A 28 3.72 -13.86 3.28
CA GLY A 28 5.16 -13.60 3.32
C GLY A 28 5.54 -12.13 3.49
N GLU A 29 4.61 -11.27 3.95
CA GLU A 29 4.86 -9.88 4.33
C GLU A 29 5.40 -8.99 3.20
N ARG A 30 5.26 -9.45 1.94
CA ARG A 30 5.73 -8.71 0.77
C ARG A 30 4.67 -7.68 0.38
N PRO A 31 4.99 -6.38 0.41
CA PRO A 31 4.07 -5.36 -0.07
C PRO A 31 3.89 -5.47 -1.58
N GLN A 32 2.65 -5.49 -2.04
CA GLN A 32 2.26 -5.52 -3.45
C GLN A 32 1.40 -4.30 -3.76
N LEU A 33 1.81 -3.53 -4.78
CA LEU A 33 1.03 -2.41 -5.27
C LEU A 33 -0.26 -2.93 -5.92
N CYS A 34 -1.40 -2.49 -5.38
CA CYS A 34 -2.70 -2.95 -5.85
C CYS A 34 -3.32 -1.99 -6.87
N GLN A 35 -3.22 -0.68 -6.59
CA GLN A 35 -3.84 0.35 -7.41
C GLN A 35 -3.19 1.71 -7.14
N VAL A 36 -3.16 2.54 -8.18
CA VAL A 36 -2.82 3.96 -8.08
C VAL A 36 -3.97 4.76 -8.67
N ALA A 37 -4.52 5.69 -7.91
CA ALA A 37 -5.51 6.64 -8.38
C ALA A 37 -4.95 8.05 -8.27
N CYS A 38 -5.28 8.91 -9.22
CA CYS A 38 -4.89 10.30 -9.16
C CYS A 38 -6.12 11.19 -9.21
N THR A 39 -6.03 12.32 -8.54
CA THR A 39 -7.02 13.38 -8.61
C THR A 39 -6.27 14.69 -8.80
N VAL A 40 -6.78 15.54 -9.70
CA VAL A 40 -6.20 16.84 -10.01
C VAL A 40 -7.13 17.91 -9.47
N GLY A 41 -6.57 18.92 -8.81
CA GLY A 41 -7.29 20.10 -8.36
C GLY A 41 -6.44 21.34 -8.53
N ARG A 42 -7.01 22.47 -8.12
CA ARG A 42 -6.29 23.74 -8.10
C ARG A 42 -5.51 23.88 -6.79
N ALA A 43 -4.34 24.51 -6.81
CA ALA A 43 -3.52 24.66 -5.60
C ALA A 43 -4.19 25.50 -4.51
N GLU A 44 -5.01 26.49 -4.90
CA GLU A 44 -5.79 27.31 -3.96
C GLU A 44 -6.92 26.52 -3.27
N SER A 45 -7.26 25.33 -3.76
CA SER A 45 -8.26 24.43 -3.17
C SER A 45 -7.80 22.97 -3.29
N PRO A 46 -6.95 22.49 -2.36
CA PRO A 46 -6.36 21.16 -2.41
C PRO A 46 -7.42 20.07 -2.54
N VAL A 47 -7.09 19.04 -3.32
CA VAL A 47 -8.01 17.93 -3.61
C VAL A 47 -8.37 17.17 -2.34
N ARG A 48 -9.67 17.16 -2.01
CA ARG A 48 -10.25 16.33 -0.95
C ARG A 48 -10.76 15.03 -1.56
N HIS A 49 -10.51 13.90 -0.90
CA HIS A 49 -10.94 12.56 -1.35
C HIS A 49 -12.41 12.45 -1.76
N GLY A 50 -13.33 13.13 -1.07
CA GLY A 50 -14.77 13.03 -1.33
C GLY A 50 -15.32 14.03 -2.35
N ALA A 51 -14.50 14.95 -2.86
CA ALA A 51 -14.95 16.04 -3.74
C ALA A 51 -14.27 16.03 -5.12
N ALA A 52 -13.50 14.98 -5.45
CA ALA A 52 -12.78 14.89 -6.70
C ALA A 52 -13.00 13.55 -7.39
N LEU A 53 -13.19 13.60 -8.71
CA LEU A 53 -13.28 12.43 -9.57
C LEU A 53 -11.88 11.91 -9.86
N PRO A 54 -11.57 10.63 -9.56
CA PRO A 54 -10.32 10.02 -10.00
C PRO A 54 -10.13 10.18 -11.51
N GLN A 55 -8.92 10.53 -11.90
CA GLN A 55 -8.51 10.66 -13.29
C GLN A 55 -7.66 9.45 -13.67
N GLY A 56 -7.66 9.12 -14.97
CA GLY A 56 -6.69 8.20 -15.54
C GLY A 56 -5.27 8.69 -15.26
N LEU A 57 -4.36 7.75 -15.05
CA LEU A 57 -2.98 8.07 -14.69
C LEU A 57 -2.09 7.94 -15.90
N ASP A 58 -1.33 8.99 -16.21
CA ASP A 58 -0.25 8.87 -17.18
C ASP A 58 0.84 7.94 -16.62
N SER A 59 1.49 7.17 -17.49
CA SER A 59 2.44 6.12 -17.07
C SER A 59 3.57 6.67 -16.16
N SER A 60 4.01 7.91 -16.38
CA SER A 60 5.01 8.58 -15.55
C SER A 60 4.51 8.89 -14.14
N LEU A 61 3.26 9.32 -13.99
CA LEU A 61 2.65 9.58 -12.68
C LEU A 61 2.42 8.28 -11.89
N GLN A 62 2.12 7.19 -12.60
CA GLN A 62 2.05 5.86 -12.01
C GLN A 62 3.39 5.45 -11.42
N GLN A 63 4.46 5.57 -12.19
CA GLN A 63 5.81 5.26 -11.73
C GLN A 63 6.21 6.09 -10.50
N TRP A 64 5.80 7.35 -10.41
CA TRP A 64 6.09 8.18 -9.24
C TRP A 64 5.33 7.73 -7.99
N GLY A 65 4.04 7.42 -8.13
CA GLY A 65 3.25 6.83 -7.04
C GLY A 65 3.85 5.51 -6.54
N VAL A 66 4.35 4.67 -7.45
CA VAL A 66 5.06 3.42 -7.13
C VAL A 66 6.37 3.70 -6.39
N ALA A 67 7.21 4.60 -6.91
CA ALA A 67 8.52 4.89 -6.34
C ALA A 67 8.43 5.48 -4.93
N ALA A 68 7.51 6.41 -4.71
CA ALA A 68 7.31 7.01 -3.40
C ALA A 68 6.77 6.01 -2.38
N MET A 69 5.91 5.09 -2.83
CA MET A 69 5.45 3.98 -2.01
C MET A 69 6.58 3.00 -1.67
N ALA A 70 7.42 2.65 -2.64
CA ALA A 70 8.61 1.83 -2.42
C ALA A 70 9.55 2.46 -1.38
N ALA A 71 9.78 3.78 -1.47
CA ALA A 71 10.56 4.51 -0.47
C ALA A 71 9.92 4.47 0.93
N ARG A 72 8.58 4.61 1.02
CA ARG A 72 7.85 4.49 2.29
C ARG A 72 7.96 3.10 2.91
N LEU A 73 7.88 2.06 2.08
CA LEU A 73 8.02 0.66 2.50
C LEU A 73 9.44 0.34 2.96
N ALA A 74 10.45 0.88 2.26
CA ALA A 74 11.85 0.77 2.67
C ALA A 74 12.08 1.45 4.03
N ALA A 75 11.55 2.66 4.22
CA ALA A 75 11.62 3.36 5.50
C ALA A 75 10.90 2.58 6.63
N GLU A 76 9.79 1.89 6.33
CA GLU A 76 9.15 1.01 7.32
C GLU A 76 10.00 -0.24 7.63
N ALA A 77 10.71 -0.78 6.64
CA ALA A 77 11.56 -1.95 6.80
C ALA A 77 12.68 -1.73 7.83
N GLU A 78 13.14 -0.49 8.00
CA GLU A 78 14.15 -0.08 8.98
C GLU A 78 13.61 0.00 10.41
N LEU A 79 12.29 0.05 10.59
CA LEU A 79 11.65 0.11 11.91
C LEU A 79 11.62 -1.27 12.57
N SER A 80 11.91 -1.31 13.88
CA SER A 80 11.71 -2.49 14.71
C SER A 80 10.22 -2.88 14.81
N PRO A 81 9.88 -4.14 15.15
CA PRO A 81 8.49 -4.55 15.32
C PRO A 81 7.72 -3.66 16.30
N GLN A 82 8.36 -3.19 17.37
CA GLN A 82 7.75 -2.28 18.35
C GLN A 82 7.54 -0.88 17.77
N GLN A 83 8.49 -0.37 16.98
CA GLN A 83 8.37 0.93 16.30
C GLN A 83 7.29 0.92 15.21
N ARG A 84 7.01 -0.24 14.61
CA ARG A 84 5.85 -0.44 13.72
C ARG A 84 4.51 -0.55 14.46
N GLY A 85 4.51 -0.44 15.79
CA GLY A 85 3.32 -0.58 16.65
C GLY A 85 2.99 -2.03 17.04
N GLY A 86 3.91 -2.96 16.82
CA GLY A 86 3.76 -4.39 17.12
C GLY A 86 3.01 -5.16 16.03
N THR A 87 2.91 -6.49 16.20
CA THR A 87 2.25 -7.41 15.25
C THR A 87 0.79 -7.05 14.95
N ARG A 88 0.13 -6.28 15.83
CA ARG A 88 -1.28 -5.85 15.65
C ARG A 88 -1.43 -4.51 14.93
N ALA A 89 -0.34 -3.75 14.76
CA ALA A 89 -0.33 -2.49 14.05
C ALA A 89 0.20 -2.62 12.62
N HIS A 90 0.51 -3.85 12.17
CA HIS A 90 0.87 -4.08 10.79
C HIS A 90 -0.34 -3.82 9.90
N THR A 91 -0.34 -2.66 9.26
CA THR A 91 -1.33 -2.31 8.25
C THR A 91 -1.04 -3.14 7.01
N ASP A 92 -1.77 -4.25 6.82
CA ASP A 92 -1.71 -5.00 5.55
C ASP A 92 -2.29 -4.21 4.39
N ILE A 93 -2.94 -3.07 4.66
CA ILE A 93 -3.43 -2.13 3.67
C ILE A 93 -2.83 -0.76 4.00
N LEU A 94 -1.94 -0.27 3.15
CA LEU A 94 -1.39 1.07 3.28
C LEU A 94 -1.94 1.96 2.15
N GLY A 95 -2.56 3.06 2.56
CA GLY A 95 -2.94 4.16 1.68
C GLY A 95 -2.05 5.34 1.96
N VAL A 96 -1.40 5.90 0.94
CA VAL A 96 -0.60 7.13 1.08
C VAL A 96 -1.11 8.17 0.11
N ASP A 97 -1.29 9.37 0.64
CA ASP A 97 -1.65 10.55 -0.12
C ASP A 97 -0.42 11.37 -0.41
N PHE A 98 -0.16 11.59 -1.69
CA PHE A 98 0.94 12.44 -2.14
C PHE A 98 0.41 13.73 -2.73
N LEU A 99 1.08 14.85 -2.46
CA LEU A 99 0.95 16.08 -3.23
C LEU A 99 2.09 16.15 -4.23
N LEU A 100 1.79 16.39 -5.50
CA LEU A 100 2.80 16.86 -6.44
C LEU A 100 2.85 18.38 -6.41
N ALA A 101 4.00 18.94 -6.06
CA ALA A 101 4.27 20.37 -6.07
C ALA A 101 5.37 20.69 -7.08
N CYS A 102 5.37 21.92 -7.62
CA CYS A 102 6.51 22.45 -8.36
C CYS A 102 7.27 23.39 -7.43
N VAL A 103 8.52 23.07 -7.13
CA VAL A 103 9.44 23.85 -6.29
C VAL A 103 10.67 24.14 -7.14
N ASP A 104 11.01 25.41 -7.35
CA ASP A 104 12.18 25.84 -8.13
C ASP A 104 12.31 25.15 -9.50
N ASP A 105 11.22 25.12 -10.28
CA ASP A 105 11.09 24.45 -11.59
C ASP A 105 11.33 22.92 -11.57
N ALA A 106 11.34 22.31 -10.39
CA ALA A 106 11.39 20.86 -10.20
C ALA A 106 10.07 20.34 -9.63
N LEU A 107 9.59 19.22 -10.19
CA LEU A 107 8.44 18.51 -9.62
C LEU A 107 8.89 17.68 -8.41
N GLU A 108 8.28 17.95 -7.27
CA GLU A 108 8.51 17.27 -5.99
C GLU A 108 7.25 16.58 -5.51
N LEU A 109 7.41 15.36 -5.00
CA LEU A 109 6.34 14.57 -4.44
C LEU A 109 6.42 14.59 -2.91
N VAL A 110 5.40 15.15 -2.26
CA VAL A 110 5.34 15.30 -0.80
C VAL A 110 4.29 14.35 -0.24
N ALA A 111 4.68 13.40 0.60
CA ALA A 111 3.75 12.54 1.32
C ALA A 111 3.01 13.39 2.38
N LEU A 112 1.69 13.52 2.24
CA LEU A 112 0.86 14.33 3.12
C LEU A 112 0.34 13.54 4.32
N ALA A 113 -0.16 12.33 4.07
CA ALA A 113 -0.81 11.50 5.09
C ALA A 113 -0.84 10.04 4.68
N THR A 114 -0.91 9.16 5.68
CA THR A 114 -1.29 7.76 5.49
C THR A 114 -2.77 7.59 5.81
N ASN A 115 -3.60 7.25 4.82
CA ASN A 115 -5.04 7.08 4.98
C ASN A 115 -5.56 5.88 4.16
N SER A 116 -5.54 4.70 4.77
CA SER A 116 -5.97 3.46 4.10
C SER A 116 -7.43 3.49 3.65
N GLN A 117 -8.34 4.00 4.49
CA GLN A 117 -9.77 4.02 4.16
C GLN A 117 -10.07 4.88 2.94
N ARG A 118 -9.60 6.14 2.93
CA ARG A 118 -9.93 7.06 1.85
C ARG A 118 -9.14 6.77 0.57
N CYS A 119 -7.90 6.27 0.67
CA CYS A 119 -7.19 5.75 -0.50
C CYS A 119 -7.91 4.53 -1.09
N LEU A 120 -8.46 3.63 -0.26
CA LEU A 120 -9.24 2.49 -0.74
C LEU A 120 -10.49 2.96 -1.49
N GLU A 121 -11.26 3.89 -0.92
CA GLU A 121 -12.44 4.48 -1.59
C GLU A 121 -12.07 5.08 -2.96
N SER A 122 -10.98 5.84 -3.02
CA SER A 122 -10.52 6.50 -4.25
C SER A 122 -10.03 5.48 -5.29
N CYS A 123 -9.30 4.45 -4.87
CA CYS A 123 -8.78 3.39 -5.73
C CYS A 123 -9.89 2.48 -6.27
N VAL A 124 -10.90 2.16 -5.46
CA VAL A 124 -12.08 1.39 -5.89
C VAL A 124 -12.90 2.19 -6.91
N LEU A 125 -13.11 3.48 -6.66
CA LEU A 125 -13.80 4.36 -7.60
C LEU A 125 -13.03 4.46 -8.93
N ALA A 126 -11.71 4.62 -8.89
CA ALA A 126 -10.87 4.64 -10.09
C ALA A 126 -10.96 3.34 -10.90
N GLU A 127 -10.93 2.18 -10.23
CA GLU A 127 -11.09 0.89 -10.92
C GLU A 127 -12.49 0.74 -11.55
N ALA A 128 -13.55 1.15 -10.84
CA ALA A 128 -14.91 1.09 -11.34
C ALA A 128 -15.10 1.97 -12.58
N MET A 129 -14.52 3.18 -12.58
CA MET A 129 -14.57 4.09 -13.74
C MET A 129 -13.73 3.56 -14.90
N GLY A 130 -12.53 3.01 -14.64
CA GLY A 130 -11.71 2.36 -15.67
C GLY A 130 -12.47 1.25 -16.38
N ARG A 131 -13.17 0.39 -15.63
CA ARG A 131 -14.03 -0.65 -16.22
C ARG A 131 -15.15 -0.07 -17.09
N GLY A 132 -15.71 1.07 -16.68
CA GLY A 132 -16.73 1.79 -17.47
C GLY A 132 -16.25 2.24 -18.84
N VAL A 133 -14.93 2.41 -19.02
CA VAL A 133 -14.29 2.79 -20.28
C VAL A 133 -13.48 1.67 -20.95
N GLY A 134 -13.60 0.44 -20.45
CA GLY A 134 -12.98 -0.76 -21.06
C GLY A 134 -11.57 -1.11 -20.57
N GLU A 135 -11.07 -0.47 -19.51
CA GLU A 135 -9.79 -0.86 -18.89
C GLU A 135 -9.86 -2.29 -18.31
N PRO A 136 -8.75 -3.05 -18.36
CA PRO A 136 -8.68 -4.37 -17.76
C PRO A 136 -8.87 -4.30 -16.25
N ARG A 137 -9.34 -5.42 -15.66
CA ARG A 137 -9.45 -5.53 -14.20
C ARG A 137 -8.07 -5.42 -13.56
N GLY A 138 -7.95 -4.55 -12.56
CA GLY A 138 -6.77 -4.51 -11.71
C GLY A 138 -6.74 -5.67 -10.70
N ASP A 139 -5.62 -5.77 -9.98
CA ASP A 139 -5.40 -6.78 -8.94
C ASP A 139 -6.04 -6.43 -7.60
N LEU A 140 -6.56 -5.20 -7.43
CA LEU A 140 -7.06 -4.68 -6.16
C LEU A 140 -8.08 -5.62 -5.46
N PRO A 141 -9.13 -6.15 -6.12
CA PRO A 141 -10.08 -7.04 -5.45
C PRO A 141 -9.43 -8.34 -4.96
N ARG A 142 -8.51 -8.91 -5.74
CA ARG A 142 -7.80 -10.15 -5.40
C ARG A 142 -6.85 -9.92 -4.23
N LEU A 143 -5.99 -8.92 -4.32
CA LEU A 143 -5.00 -8.60 -3.29
C LEU A 143 -5.66 -8.17 -1.98
N LEU A 144 -6.78 -7.44 -2.05
CA LEU A 144 -7.57 -7.09 -0.88
C LEU A 144 -8.19 -8.34 -0.23
N ALA A 145 -8.77 -9.25 -1.03
CA ALA A 145 -9.31 -10.51 -0.52
C ALA A 145 -8.22 -11.37 0.14
N GLU A 146 -7.06 -11.49 -0.49
CA GLU A 146 -5.89 -12.20 0.06
C GLU A 146 -5.45 -11.60 1.39
N ALA A 147 -5.32 -10.27 1.48
CA ALA A 147 -4.97 -9.59 2.73
C ALA A 147 -6.03 -9.81 3.83
N MET A 148 -7.32 -9.78 3.48
CA MET A 148 -8.40 -10.04 4.44
C MET A 148 -8.42 -11.50 4.92
N LEU A 149 -8.23 -12.46 4.01
CA LEU A 149 -8.13 -13.89 4.35
C LEU A 149 -6.93 -14.16 5.23
N HIS A 150 -5.78 -13.57 4.90
CA HIS A 150 -4.57 -13.66 5.71
C HIS A 150 -4.82 -13.18 7.15
N ARG A 151 -5.43 -11.98 7.32
CA ARG A 151 -5.81 -11.47 8.63
C ARG A 151 -6.75 -12.41 9.40
N ALA A 152 -7.79 -12.91 8.72
CA ALA A 152 -8.74 -13.81 9.34
C ALA A 152 -8.05 -15.09 9.82
N GLN A 153 -7.14 -15.65 9.03
CA GLN A 153 -6.37 -16.83 9.41
C GLN A 153 -5.42 -16.54 10.56
N CYS A 154 -4.66 -15.45 10.52
CA CYS A 154 -3.80 -15.00 11.64
C CYS A 154 -4.61 -14.92 12.94
N HIS A 155 -5.76 -14.26 12.89
CA HIS A 155 -6.64 -14.13 14.05
C HIS A 155 -7.19 -15.48 14.54
N LEU A 156 -7.56 -16.37 13.62
CA LEU A 156 -8.07 -17.69 13.96
C LEU A 156 -7.03 -18.57 14.65
N VAL A 157 -5.73 -18.39 14.35
CA VAL A 157 -4.68 -19.23 14.93
C VAL A 157 -3.99 -18.58 16.14
N GLU A 158 -4.10 -17.26 16.32
CA GLU A 158 -3.47 -16.54 17.41
C GLU A 158 -3.76 -17.18 18.79
N GLY A 159 -2.72 -17.47 19.56
CA GLY A 159 -2.82 -18.02 20.92
C GLY A 159 -3.20 -19.52 21.01
N LYS A 160 -3.50 -20.17 19.89
CA LYS A 160 -3.80 -21.60 19.85
C LYS A 160 -2.55 -22.44 20.10
N ASP A 161 -2.77 -23.61 20.69
CA ASP A 161 -1.75 -24.64 20.84
C ASP A 161 -1.69 -25.50 19.57
N ILE A 162 -0.50 -25.69 19.01
CA ILE A 162 -0.26 -26.60 17.89
C ILE A 162 0.65 -27.74 18.33
N LEU A 163 0.25 -28.97 17.99
CA LEU A 163 1.02 -30.18 18.22
C LEU A 163 1.81 -30.52 16.95
N LEU A 164 3.13 -30.49 17.05
CA LEU A 164 4.02 -30.93 15.98
C LEU A 164 4.37 -32.41 16.17
N ILE A 165 3.96 -33.25 15.22
CA ILE A 165 4.20 -34.70 15.22
C ILE A 165 5.27 -35.05 14.17
N GLY A 166 6.28 -35.84 14.54
CA GLY A 166 7.29 -36.37 13.62
C GLY A 166 8.47 -35.42 13.40
N ALA A 167 9.31 -35.24 14.42
CA ALA A 167 10.32 -34.18 14.44
C ALA A 167 11.77 -34.56 14.07
N GLY A 168 12.08 -35.82 13.79
CA GLY A 168 13.44 -36.25 13.46
C GLY A 168 13.91 -35.85 12.06
N GLY A 169 15.15 -35.36 11.94
CA GLY A 169 15.91 -35.35 10.68
C GLY A 169 15.89 -34.07 9.80
N VAL A 170 15.04 -33.07 10.07
CA VAL A 170 14.97 -31.82 9.29
C VAL A 170 14.86 -30.61 10.22
N SER A 171 15.63 -29.55 9.92
CA SER A 171 15.56 -28.25 10.60
C SER A 171 14.15 -27.67 10.55
N LYS A 172 13.66 -27.20 11.70
CA LYS A 172 12.30 -26.68 11.90
C LYS A 172 12.29 -25.20 12.24
N SER A 173 13.37 -24.47 11.94
CA SER A 173 13.48 -23.04 12.20
C SER A 173 12.27 -22.27 11.65
N PHE A 174 11.80 -22.63 10.45
CA PHE A 174 10.63 -22.03 9.83
C PHE A 174 9.32 -22.26 10.62
N VAL A 175 9.17 -23.40 11.31
CA VAL A 175 7.99 -23.68 12.16
C VAL A 175 8.02 -22.79 13.40
N TRP A 176 9.20 -22.60 13.99
CA TRP A 176 9.38 -21.75 15.16
C TRP A 176 9.27 -20.26 14.82
N GLU A 177 9.74 -19.83 13.65
CA GLU A 177 9.51 -18.48 13.12
C GLU A 177 8.03 -18.23 12.87
N ALA A 178 7.37 -19.11 12.11
CA ALA A 178 5.92 -19.00 11.89
C ALA A 178 5.16 -19.00 13.22
N ALA A 179 5.51 -19.89 14.16
CA ALA A 179 4.86 -19.91 15.48
C ALA A 179 5.07 -18.61 16.26
N ARG A 180 6.21 -17.93 16.11
CA ARG A 180 6.44 -16.60 16.71
C ARG A 180 5.55 -15.55 16.06
N ASP A 181 5.47 -15.56 14.73
CA ASP A 181 4.73 -14.56 13.95
C ASP A 181 3.22 -14.69 14.18
N TYR A 182 2.71 -15.92 14.19
CA TYR A 182 1.30 -16.26 14.46
C TYR A 182 0.98 -16.41 15.96
N ARG A 183 1.95 -16.18 16.86
CA ARG A 183 1.82 -16.36 18.32
C ARG A 183 1.21 -17.70 18.74
N LEU A 184 1.68 -18.76 18.11
CA LEU A 184 1.27 -20.12 18.37
C LEU A 184 2.06 -20.69 19.55
N ARG A 185 1.40 -21.50 20.37
CA ARG A 185 2.07 -22.30 21.40
C ARG A 185 2.41 -23.67 20.80
N VAL A 186 3.67 -23.87 20.46
CA VAL A 186 4.13 -25.12 19.85
C VAL A 186 4.47 -26.13 20.93
N ARG A 187 3.87 -27.31 20.85
CA ARG A 187 4.30 -28.50 21.59
C ARG A 187 4.81 -29.52 20.59
N SER A 188 5.99 -30.07 20.82
CA SER A 188 6.54 -31.15 20.01
C SER A 188 6.37 -32.49 20.73
N SER A 189 5.85 -33.49 20.04
CA SER A 189 5.89 -34.89 20.50
C SER A 189 6.89 -35.65 19.65
N GLY A 190 8.00 -36.08 20.26
CA GLY A 190 8.91 -37.07 19.67
C GLY A 190 8.36 -38.47 19.91
N ARG A 191 8.58 -39.38 18.95
CA ARG A 191 8.82 -40.78 19.30
C ARG A 191 10.32 -40.96 19.44
#